data_AF-A0A8J3G4B1-F1
#
_entry.id   AF-A0A8J3G4B1-F1
#
_cell.length_a   1.000
_cell.length_b   1.000
_cell.length_c   1.000
_cell.angle_alpha   90.00
_cell.angle_beta   90.00
_cell.angle_gamma   90.00
#
_symmetry.space_group_name_H-M   'P 1'
#
loop_
_entity.id
_entity.type
_entity.pdbx_description
1 polymer ?
#
loop_
_entity_poly.entity_id
_entity_poly.type
_entity_poly.pdbx_seq_one_letter_code
_entity_poly.pdbx_strand_id
1 'polypeptide(L)'
;MNKLFIAFAAIISSGIFAFAYWSEWISLRFGEGSIPEITEDFTPPYYYASTELYQQVLFIFACLFLLIFGFAIIAVSRKKWGQVMFAFSISMLCILAVMINGAIK
;
A
#
# COMPACT_ATOMS: atom_id res chain seq x y z
N MET A 1 5.54 -14.05 21.90
CA MET A 1 4.75 -13.64 20.72
C MET A 1 4.70 -14.81 19.74
N ASN A 2 3.52 -15.19 19.25
CA ASN A 2 3.38 -16.37 18.39
C ASN A 2 4.00 -16.09 17.00
N LYS A 3 5.02 -16.87 16.62
CA LYS A 3 5.75 -16.70 15.34
C LYS A 3 4.80 -16.77 14.13
N LEU A 4 3.78 -17.62 14.22
CA LEU A 4 2.77 -17.79 13.19
C LEU A 4 1.92 -16.52 13.03
N PHE A 5 1.56 -15.88 14.15
CA PHE A 5 0.83 -14.61 14.14
C PHE A 5 1.63 -13.49 13.45
N ILE A 6 2.93 -13.38 13.73
CA ILE A 6 3.79 -12.36 13.12
C ILE A 6 3.91 -12.57 11.61
N ALA A 7 4.15 -13.81 11.18
CA ALA A 7 4.21 -14.12 9.76
C ALA A 7 2.90 -13.82 9.05
N PHE A 8 1.78 -14.23 9.65
CA PHE A 8 0.44 -13.96 9.14
C PHE A 8 0.19 -12.45 9.04
N ALA A 9 0.47 -11.69 10.10
CA ALA A 9 0.30 -10.24 10.11
C ALA A 9 1.19 -9.54 9.08
N ALA A 10 2.46 -9.94 8.93
CA ALA A 10 3.37 -9.38 7.93
C ALA A 10 2.85 -9.59 6.50
N ILE A 11 2.50 -10.84 6.17
CA ILE A 11 2.03 -11.23 4.83
C ILE A 11 0.68 -10.60 4.52
N ILE A 12 -0.28 -10.65 5.46
CA ILE A 12 -1.62 -10.10 5.21
C ILE A 12 -1.60 -8.58 5.12
N SER A 13 -0.92 -7.88 6.05
CA SER A 13 -0.87 -6.43 5.99
C SER A 13 -0.26 -5.94 4.67
N SER A 14 0.92 -6.44 4.30
CA SER A 14 1.55 -6.05 3.04
C SER A 14 0.78 -6.51 1.80
N GLY A 15 0.17 -7.72 1.84
CA GLY A 15 -0.58 -8.27 0.71
C GLY A 15 -1.90 -7.54 0.43
N ILE A 16 -2.69 -7.23 1.46
CA ILE A 16 -3.95 -6.47 1.30
C ILE A 16 -3.66 -5.09 0.71
N PHE A 17 -2.66 -4.38 1.25
CA PHE A 17 -2.32 -3.05 0.75
C PHE A 17 -1.72 -3.12 -0.67
N ALA A 18 -0.85 -4.08 -0.97
CA ALA A 18 -0.35 -4.28 -2.33
C ALA A 18 -1.52 -4.49 -3.31
N PHE A 19 -2.48 -5.36 -2.97
CA PHE A 19 -3.64 -5.61 -3.80
C PHE A 19 -4.53 -4.38 -3.96
N ALA A 20 -4.85 -3.68 -2.87
CA ALA A 20 -5.71 -2.49 -2.90
C ALA A 20 -5.10 -1.39 -3.79
N TYR A 21 -3.83 -1.05 -3.58
CA TYR A 21 -3.14 -0.03 -4.37
C TYR A 21 -3.01 -0.41 -5.85
N TRP A 22 -2.69 -1.68 -6.15
CA TRP A 22 -2.66 -2.15 -7.55
C TRP A 22 -4.03 -2.13 -8.21
N SER A 23 -5.07 -2.59 -7.51
CA SER A 23 -6.43 -2.62 -8.04
C SER A 23 -6.92 -1.21 -8.34
N GLU A 24 -6.66 -0.26 -7.45
CA GLU A 24 -7.03 1.14 -7.64
C GLU A 24 -6.24 1.78 -8.79
N TRP A 25 -4.92 1.59 -8.82
CA TRP A 25 -4.07 2.10 -9.90
C TRP A 25 -4.47 1.55 -11.27
N ILE A 26 -4.73 0.23 -11.39
CA ILE A 26 -5.18 -0.40 -12.63
C ILE A 26 -6.55 0.16 -13.03
N SER A 27 -7.48 0.31 -12.09
CA SER A 27 -8.80 0.87 -12.35
C SER A 27 -8.71 2.30 -12.90
N LEU A 28 -7.83 3.13 -12.35
CA LEU A 28 -7.62 4.51 -12.81
C LEU A 28 -6.86 4.59 -14.13
N ARG A 29 -6.01 3.61 -14.45
CA ARG A 29 -5.17 3.62 -15.67
C ARG A 29 -5.86 2.98 -16.87
N PHE A 30 -6.66 1.94 -16.64
CA PHE A 30 -7.23 1.08 -17.69
C PHE A 30 -8.76 0.95 -17.62
N GLY A 31 -9.39 1.40 -16.54
CA GLY A 31 -10.85 1.42 -16.46
C GLY A 31 -11.44 2.50 -17.37
N GLU A 32 -12.66 2.25 -17.85
CA GLU A 32 -13.51 3.25 -18.52
C GLU A 32 -14.01 4.34 -17.54
N GLY A 33 -13.65 4.24 -16.26
CA GLY A 33 -13.91 5.27 -15.27
C GLY A 33 -13.09 6.49 -15.61
N SER A 34 -13.78 7.52 -16.09
CA SER A 34 -13.30 8.91 -16.12
C SER A 34 -12.31 9.12 -14.98
N ILE A 35 -11.07 9.51 -15.31
CA ILE A 35 -10.23 10.32 -14.42
C ILE A 35 -11.22 11.24 -13.72
N PRO A 36 -11.45 11.13 -12.40
CA PRO A 36 -12.41 12.03 -11.79
C PRO A 36 -11.79 13.42 -12.00
N GLU A 37 -12.39 14.18 -12.92
CA GLU A 37 -12.17 15.61 -12.97
C GLU A 37 -12.39 16.07 -11.53
N ILE A 38 -11.48 16.87 -11.01
CA ILE A 38 -11.62 17.48 -9.70
C ILE A 38 -12.85 18.40 -9.81
N THR A 39 -14.03 17.83 -9.57
CA THR A 39 -15.32 18.51 -9.48
C THR A 39 -15.61 18.75 -8.00
N GLU A 40 -16.51 19.68 -7.70
CA GLU A 40 -16.89 19.99 -6.31
C GLU A 40 -17.37 18.74 -5.52
N ASP A 41 -17.79 17.68 -6.22
CA ASP A 41 -18.29 16.42 -5.65
C ASP A 41 -17.23 15.32 -5.48
N PHE A 42 -16.03 15.45 -6.09
CA PHE A 42 -14.92 14.51 -5.92
C PHE A 42 -13.70 15.22 -5.35
N THR A 43 -13.62 15.24 -4.01
CA THR A 43 -12.36 15.53 -3.34
C THR A 43 -11.54 14.25 -3.30
N PRO A 44 -10.35 14.19 -3.94
CA PRO A 44 -9.48 13.03 -3.77
C PRO A 44 -9.22 12.81 -2.27
N PRO A 45 -9.15 11.55 -1.80
CA PRO A 45 -9.00 11.24 -0.37
C PRO A 45 -7.68 11.74 0.25
N TYR A 46 -6.79 12.30 -0.56
CA TYR A 46 -5.44 12.73 -0.22
C TYR A 46 -5.11 14.05 -0.91
N TYR A 47 -4.11 14.76 -0.37
CA TYR A 47 -3.60 16.03 -0.89
C TYR A 47 -2.85 15.85 -2.22
N TYR A 48 -3.57 15.67 -3.32
CA TYR A 48 -2.97 15.66 -4.64
C TYR A 48 -3.50 16.83 -5.47
N ALA A 49 -2.58 17.74 -5.82
CA ALA A 49 -2.86 18.90 -6.65
C ALA A 49 -3.28 18.53 -8.08
N SER A 50 -3.07 17.28 -8.50
CA SER A 50 -3.49 16.75 -9.80
C SER A 50 -3.74 15.24 -9.75
N THR A 51 -4.58 14.75 -10.66
CA THR A 51 -4.85 13.31 -10.80
C THR A 51 -3.64 12.52 -11.26
N GLU A 52 -2.72 13.15 -12.01
CA GLU A 52 -1.43 12.56 -12.41
C GLU A 52 -0.55 12.28 -11.18
N LEU A 53 -0.45 13.26 -10.26
CA LEU A 53 0.30 13.08 -9.02
C LEU A 53 -0.30 11.98 -8.17
N TYR A 54 -1.64 11.90 -8.11
CA TYR A 54 -2.32 10.82 -7.40
C TYR A 54 -1.97 9.44 -7.97
N GLN A 55 -2.06 9.27 -9.29
CA GLN A 55 -1.72 8.01 -9.96
C GLN A 55 -0.25 7.61 -9.73
N GLN A 56 0.67 8.57 -9.77
CA GLN A 56 2.08 8.30 -9.49
C GLN A 56 2.29 7.81 -8.05
N VAL A 57 1.64 8.46 -7.09
CA VAL A 57 1.78 8.08 -5.67
C VAL A 57 1.13 6.73 -5.39
N LEU A 58 -0.05 6.46 -5.95
CA LEU A 58 -0.69 5.13 -5.92
C LEU A 58 0.25 4.05 -6.46
N PHE A 59 0.91 4.30 -7.59
CA PHE A 59 1.85 3.36 -8.19
C PHE A 59 3.06 3.10 -7.29
N ILE A 60 3.65 4.15 -6.71
CA ILE A 60 4.79 4.04 -5.80
C ILE A 60 4.41 3.17 -4.60
N PHE A 61 3.26 3.41 -3.97
CA PHE A 61 2.81 2.60 -2.85
C PHE A 61 2.44 1.16 -3.27
N ALA A 62 1.84 0.97 -4.44
CA ALA A 62 1.57 -0.37 -4.99
C ALA A 62 2.85 -1.20 -5.13
N CYS A 63 3.90 -0.60 -5.72
CA CYS A 63 5.22 -1.23 -5.85
C CYS A 63 5.88 -1.47 -4.49
N LEU A 64 5.82 -0.50 -3.57
CA LEU A 64 6.42 -0.60 -2.25
C LEU A 64 5.81 -1.74 -1.43
N PHE A 65 4.47 -1.80 -1.34
CA PHE A 65 3.79 -2.87 -0.62
C PHE A 65 3.99 -4.23 -1.30
N LEU A 66 4.06 -4.29 -2.63
CA LEU A 66 4.38 -5.53 -3.35
C LEU A 66 5.80 -6.04 -3.02
N LEU A 67 6.79 -5.14 -2.93
CA LEU A 67 8.16 -5.50 -2.53
C LEU A 67 8.20 -6.00 -1.08
N ILE A 68 7.50 -5.32 -0.16
CA ILE A 68 7.42 -5.73 1.24
C ILE A 68 6.73 -7.10 1.35
N PHE A 69 5.66 -7.34 0.57
CA PHE A 69 4.95 -8.60 0.52
C PHE A 69 5.84 -9.75 0.02
N GLY A 70 6.52 -9.56 -1.11
CA GLY A 70 7.47 -10.54 -1.63
C GLY A 70 8.60 -10.84 -0.66
N PHE A 71 9.16 -9.79 -0.04
CA PHE A 71 10.19 -9.93 1.00
C PHE A 71 9.66 -10.69 2.23
N ALA A 72 8.44 -10.41 2.69
CA ALA A 72 7.82 -11.11 3.82
C ALA A 72 7.66 -12.60 3.53
N ILE A 73 7.18 -12.98 2.34
CA ILE A 73 7.08 -14.38 1.91
C ILE A 73 8.45 -15.06 1.96
N ILE A 74 9.47 -14.45 1.35
CA ILE A 74 10.84 -15.00 1.33
C ILE A 74 11.39 -15.16 2.75
N ALA A 75 11.22 -14.15 3.61
CA ALA A 75 11.69 -14.18 4.99
C ALA A 75 11.00 -15.28 5.83
N VAL A 76 9.69 -15.48 5.63
CA VAL A 76 8.91 -16.55 6.27
C VAL A 76 9.37 -17.91 5.78
N SER A 77 9.51 -18.11 4.46
CA SER A 77 10.00 -19.37 3.88
C SER A 77 11.40 -19.74 4.37
N ARG A 78 12.28 -18.74 4.58
CA ARG A 78 13.63 -18.95 5.13
C ARG A 78 13.68 -18.99 6.66
N LYS A 79 12.53 -18.92 7.35
CA LYS A 79 12.39 -18.89 8.81
C LYS A 79 13.24 -17.79 9.47
N LYS A 80 13.49 -16.67 8.78
CA LYS A 80 14.28 -15.53 9.26
C LYS A 80 13.38 -14.57 10.03
N TRP A 81 12.98 -14.94 11.24
CA TRP A 81 11.96 -14.22 12.02
C TRP A 81 12.26 -12.74 12.29
N GLY A 82 13.53 -12.35 12.41
CA GLY A 82 13.91 -10.94 12.52
C GLY A 82 13.57 -10.14 11.26
N GLN A 83 13.73 -10.74 10.07
CA GLN A 83 13.34 -10.13 8.79
C GLN A 83 11.82 -10.08 8.63
N VAL A 84 11.09 -11.07 9.13
CA VAL A 84 9.62 -11.06 9.14
C VAL A 84 9.10 -9.92 10.02
N MET A 85 9.69 -9.74 11.22
CA MET A 85 9.36 -8.60 12.08
C MET A 85 9.68 -7.27 11.40
N PHE A 86 10.82 -7.17 10.72
CA PHE A 86 11.17 -5.98 9.95
C PHE A 86 10.15 -5.68 8.84
N ALA A 87 9.73 -6.71 8.08
CA ALA A 87 8.71 -6.59 7.04
C ALA A 87 7.36 -6.10 7.60
N PHE A 88 6.97 -6.59 8.78
CA PHE A 88 5.77 -6.14 9.48
C PHE A 88 5.91 -4.69 9.98
N SER A 89 7.04 -4.34 10.60
CA SER A 89 7.26 -2.99 11.09
C SER A 89 7.28 -1.96 9.95
N ILE A 90 7.93 -2.29 8.83
CA ILE A 90 7.99 -1.39 7.68
C ILE A 90 6.63 -1.27 6.98
N SER A 91 5.83 -2.35 6.89
CA SER A 91 4.46 -2.24 6.37
C SER A 91 3.61 -1.31 7.24
N MET A 92 3.70 -1.43 8.56
CA MET A 92 3.00 -0.55 9.49
C MET A 92 3.45 0.92 9.38
N LEU A 93 4.75 1.17 9.22
CA LEU A 93 5.26 2.54 8.99
C LEU A 93 4.76 3.13 7.67
N CYS A 94 4.67 2.32 6.60
CA CYS A 94 4.11 2.76 5.33
C CYS A 94 2.62 3.10 5.45
N ILE A 95 1.85 2.26 6.14
CA ILE A 95 0.42 2.52 6.42
C ILE A 95 0.27 3.81 7.22
N LEU A 96 1.09 4.02 8.25
CA LEU A 96 1.08 5.26 9.02
C LEU A 96 1.39 6.48 8.15
N ALA A 97 2.40 6.41 7.27
CA ALA A 97 2.76 7.50 6.36
C ALA A 97 1.60 7.85 5.41
N VAL A 98 0.91 6.84 4.88
CA VAL A 98 -0.30 7.01 4.06
C VAL A 98 -1.41 7.69 4.87
N MET A 99 -1.68 7.23 6.10
CA MET A 99 -2.71 7.82 6.94
C MET A 99 -2.41 9.27 7.30
N ILE A 100 -1.15 9.60 7.59
CA ILE A 100 -0.72 10.97 7.83
C ILE A 100 -0.92 11.82 6.57
N ASN A 101 -0.55 11.32 5.39
CA ASN A 101 -0.78 12.01 4.13
C ASN A 101 -2.29 12.27 3.89
N GLY A 102 -3.16 11.30 4.18
CA GLY A 102 -4.61 11.48 4.05
C GLY A 102 -5.23 12.39 5.12
N ALA A 103 -4.63 12.46 6.31
CA ALA A 103 -5.11 13.31 7.41
C ALA A 103 -4.66 14.77 7.27
N ILE A 104 -3.53 15.03 6.61
CA ILE A 104 -3.09 16.37 6.27
C ILE A 104 -3.90 16.83 5.05
N LYS A 105 -5.06 17.43 5.34
CA LYS A 105 -5.84 18.25 4.40
C LYS A 105 -5.44 19.74 4.47
#